data_AF-A0A4R6W8S4-F1
#
_entry.id   AF-A0A4R6W8S4-F1
#
_cell.length_a   1.000
_cell.length_b   1.000
_cell.length_c   1.000
_cell.angle_alpha   90.00
_cell.angle_beta   90.00
_cell.angle_gamma   90.00
#
_symmetry.space_group_name_H-M   'P 1'
#
loop_
_entity.id
_entity.type
_entity.pdbx_description
1 polymer ?
#
loop_
_entity_poly.entity_id
_entity_poly.type
_entity_poly.pdbx_seq_one_letter_code
_entity_poly.pdbx_strand_id
1 'polypeptide(L)'
;MQKVLIALTVTGCLGLLSCNNGGKQQAATAKEPHTELTKTDSSEGVREQTVDKSNDSKEDDVLKKLPIRNFVITDSTNFDNYHAQGIADDIFIKKIKFKTSNNTAEDFKLRYKVPFSENFSAVVITYRDGEHELYTTLVTLDKNGSIIDQLDIAYDEIAESAFSKIGKLEKDRISIQSWNYMSEVPTHEESIFTVLETGRFKLLK
;
A
#
# COMPACT_ATOMS: atom_id res chain seq x y z
N MET A 1 18.69 46.84 21.94
CA MET A 1 19.25 47.27 20.64
C MET A 1 18.36 46.71 19.53
N GLN A 2 17.79 47.64 18.78
CA GLN A 2 17.18 47.58 17.44
C GLN A 2 16.63 46.24 16.90
N LYS A 3 15.30 46.14 16.87
CA LYS A 3 14.56 45.21 15.98
C LYS A 3 14.50 45.85 14.59
N VAL A 4 15.00 45.16 13.57
CA VAL A 4 14.86 45.56 12.16
C VAL A 4 13.68 44.77 11.59
N LEU A 5 12.60 45.49 11.28
CA LEU A 5 11.40 44.98 10.63
C LEU A 5 11.53 45.31 9.14
N ILE A 6 11.70 44.30 8.27
CA ILE A 6 11.70 44.49 6.82
C ILE A 6 10.32 44.08 6.32
N ALA A 7 9.53 45.07 5.92
CA ALA A 7 8.28 44.89 5.19
C ALA A 7 8.59 44.81 3.69
N LEU A 8 8.21 43.69 3.05
CA LEU A 8 8.25 43.53 1.60
C LEU A 8 6.82 43.42 1.08
N THR A 9 6.31 44.56 0.61
CA THR A 9 5.08 44.65 -0.18
C THR A 9 5.41 44.45 -1.64
N VAL A 10 4.87 43.42 -2.29
CA VAL A 10 4.78 43.36 -3.75
C VAL A 10 3.35 43.09 -4.18
N THR A 11 2.74 44.19 -4.58
CA THR A 11 1.67 44.46 -5.54
C THR A 11 1.31 43.31 -6.47
N GLY A 12 0.00 43.02 -6.54
CA GLY A 12 -0.56 42.01 -7.42
C GLY A 12 -0.70 42.44 -8.89
N CYS A 13 -1.06 41.45 -9.71
CA CYS A 13 -1.70 41.63 -11.00
C CYS A 13 -2.85 40.64 -11.13
N LEU A 14 -4.06 41.18 -11.09
CA LEU A 14 -5.30 40.54 -11.49
C LEU A 14 -5.35 40.52 -13.03
N GLY A 15 -5.52 39.36 -13.65
CA GLY A 15 -5.82 39.21 -15.06
C GLY A 15 -6.97 38.24 -15.25
N LEU A 16 -8.17 38.76 -15.54
CA LEU A 16 -9.34 38.00 -15.95
C LEU A 16 -9.54 38.11 -17.49
N LEU A 17 -10.31 37.14 -18.02
CA LEU A 17 -11.05 37.12 -19.31
C LEU A 17 -10.21 36.73 -20.56
N SER A 18 -10.63 35.89 -21.52
CA SER A 18 -11.92 35.25 -21.87
C SER A 18 -11.74 34.25 -23.04
N CYS A 19 -12.63 33.24 -23.13
CA CYS A 19 -13.28 32.49 -24.27
C CYS A 19 -12.61 32.42 -25.68
N ASN A 20 -12.83 31.42 -26.57
CA ASN A 20 -13.96 30.51 -26.82
C ASN A 20 -13.61 29.42 -27.89
N ASN A 21 -14.37 28.31 -27.87
CA ASN A 21 -14.87 27.42 -28.94
C ASN A 21 -14.01 26.87 -30.11
N GLY A 22 -14.12 25.54 -30.30
CA GLY A 22 -13.83 24.89 -31.59
C GLY A 22 -13.96 23.36 -31.61
N GLY A 23 -15.18 22.86 -31.86
CA GLY A 23 -15.44 21.80 -32.86
C GLY A 23 -14.90 20.36 -32.69
N LYS A 24 -15.86 19.45 -32.41
CA LYS A 24 -15.92 17.99 -32.62
C LYS A 24 -15.03 17.39 -33.72
N GLN A 25 -14.44 16.23 -33.41
CA GLN A 25 -14.36 15.07 -34.33
C GLN A 25 -14.52 13.76 -33.55
N GLN A 26 -15.57 12.99 -33.85
CA GLN A 26 -15.67 11.56 -33.56
C GLN A 26 -16.04 10.89 -34.88
N ALA A 27 -15.30 9.84 -35.23
CA ALA A 27 -15.47 9.05 -36.43
C ALA A 27 -15.75 7.58 -36.08
N ALA A 28 -16.49 6.95 -37.00
CA ALA A 28 -16.56 5.53 -37.32
C ALA A 28 -17.56 4.62 -36.54
N THR A 29 -18.76 4.51 -37.14
CA THR A 29 -19.36 3.30 -37.76
C THR A 29 -19.20 1.92 -37.09
N ALA A 30 -20.31 1.25 -36.74
CA ALA A 30 -20.67 -0.12 -37.18
C ALA A 30 -22.04 -0.63 -36.66
N LYS A 31 -22.93 -0.90 -37.62
CA LYS A 31 -24.03 -1.90 -37.77
C LYS A 31 -24.55 -2.72 -36.55
N GLU A 32 -25.89 -2.72 -36.41
CA GLU A 32 -26.71 -3.82 -35.85
C GLU A 32 -26.81 -5.02 -36.83
N PRO A 33 -27.22 -6.22 -36.37
CA PRO A 33 -28.65 -6.57 -36.42
C PRO A 33 -29.18 -7.49 -35.29
N HIS A 34 -30.50 -7.71 -35.40
CA HIS A 34 -31.53 -8.24 -34.51
C HIS A 34 -31.64 -9.80 -34.41
N THR A 35 -32.29 -10.25 -33.33
CA THR A 35 -33.28 -11.36 -33.18
C THR A 35 -32.87 -12.86 -33.10
N GLU A 36 -33.04 -13.41 -31.89
CA GLU A 36 -33.93 -14.51 -31.41
C GLU A 36 -34.11 -15.88 -32.13
N LEU A 37 -33.85 -16.94 -31.32
CA LEU A 37 -34.42 -18.31 -31.17
C LEU A 37 -34.58 -19.28 -32.36
N THR A 38 -33.96 -20.47 -32.22
CA THR A 38 -34.63 -21.77 -32.46
C THR A 38 -34.01 -22.89 -31.61
N LYS A 39 -34.85 -23.77 -31.06
CA LYS A 39 -34.55 -25.00 -30.30
C LYS A 39 -34.09 -26.13 -31.23
N THR A 40 -33.43 -27.19 -30.72
CA THR A 40 -33.80 -28.63 -30.86
C THR A 40 -32.82 -29.54 -30.06
N ASP A 41 -33.39 -30.58 -29.44
CA ASP A 41 -32.82 -31.66 -28.61
C ASP A 41 -31.73 -32.53 -29.26
N SER A 42 -30.84 -33.12 -28.44
CA SER A 42 -30.81 -34.59 -28.16
C SER A 42 -29.45 -35.14 -27.71
N SER A 43 -29.54 -36.13 -26.82
CA SER A 43 -28.63 -37.26 -26.53
C SER A 43 -27.47 -37.10 -25.52
N GLU A 44 -27.73 -37.67 -24.34
CA GLU A 44 -26.97 -38.69 -23.62
C GLU A 44 -25.44 -38.77 -23.76
N GLY A 45 -24.76 -38.70 -22.61
CA GLY A 45 -23.37 -39.10 -22.47
C GLY A 45 -22.89 -38.97 -21.02
N VAL A 46 -23.31 -39.89 -20.16
CA VAL A 46 -22.71 -40.07 -18.82
C VAL A 46 -21.22 -40.32 -18.98
N ARG A 47 -20.40 -39.41 -18.47
CA ARG A 47 -18.98 -39.66 -18.18
C ARG A 47 -18.70 -39.21 -16.76
N GLU A 48 -18.47 -40.19 -15.90
CA GLU A 48 -17.83 -40.02 -14.61
C GLU A 48 -16.50 -39.29 -14.83
N GLN A 49 -16.43 -38.03 -14.39
CA GLN A 49 -15.15 -37.39 -14.16
C GLN A 49 -14.64 -37.86 -12.82
N THR A 50 -13.66 -38.75 -12.89
CA THR A 50 -12.78 -39.13 -11.80
C THR A 50 -12.28 -37.88 -11.10
N VAL A 51 -12.57 -37.82 -9.80
CA VAL A 51 -12.04 -36.84 -8.86
C VAL A 51 -10.52 -37.00 -8.87
N ASP A 52 -9.83 -36.13 -9.61
CA ASP A 52 -8.38 -36.03 -9.55
C ASP A 52 -8.00 -35.30 -8.25
N LYS A 53 -7.95 -36.08 -7.16
CA LYS A 53 -7.26 -35.70 -5.93
C LYS A 53 -5.75 -35.77 -6.18
N SER A 54 -5.18 -34.77 -6.82
CA SER A 54 -3.73 -34.54 -6.77
C SER A 54 -3.26 -33.19 -7.30
N ASN A 55 -3.90 -32.08 -6.90
CA ASN A 55 -3.21 -30.78 -6.92
C ASN A 55 -2.92 -30.34 -5.48
N ASP A 56 -2.08 -31.13 -4.82
CA ASP A 56 -1.22 -30.60 -3.75
C ASP A 56 -0.10 -29.82 -4.46
N SER A 57 -0.48 -28.74 -5.14
CA SER A 57 0.45 -27.82 -5.75
C SER A 57 1.28 -27.25 -4.63
N LYS A 58 2.58 -27.50 -4.67
CA LYS A 58 3.61 -26.90 -3.83
C LYS A 58 3.45 -25.37 -3.89
N GLU A 59 2.60 -24.81 -3.03
CA GLU A 59 2.60 -23.39 -2.76
C GLU A 59 3.93 -23.11 -2.06
N ASP A 60 4.93 -22.73 -2.87
CA ASP A 60 6.18 -22.20 -2.34
C ASP A 60 5.85 -21.00 -1.46
N ASP A 61 5.96 -21.19 -0.15
CA ASP A 61 5.76 -20.16 0.86
C ASP A 61 6.56 -18.90 0.49
N VAL A 62 5.85 -17.87 0.02
CA VAL A 62 6.43 -16.60 -0.44
C VAL A 62 7.28 -15.94 0.64
N LEU A 63 6.95 -16.17 1.92
CA LEU A 63 7.72 -15.65 3.05
C LEU A 63 9.14 -16.20 3.08
N LYS A 64 9.42 -17.37 2.50
CA LYS A 64 10.78 -17.92 2.39
C LYS A 64 11.61 -17.20 1.33
N LYS A 65 10.96 -16.57 0.34
CA LYS A 65 11.60 -15.81 -0.74
C LYS A 65 11.94 -14.38 -0.31
N LEU A 66 11.28 -13.86 0.72
CA LEU A 66 11.52 -12.50 1.20
C LEU A 66 12.88 -12.37 1.92
N PRO A 67 13.64 -11.31 1.64
CA PRO A 67 14.86 -11.03 2.38
C PRO A 67 14.55 -10.76 3.86
N ILE A 68 15.43 -11.19 4.74
CA ILE A 68 15.41 -10.84 6.16
C ILE A 68 16.27 -9.60 6.33
N ARG A 69 15.71 -8.52 6.88
CA ARG A 69 16.47 -7.33 7.27
C ARG A 69 16.71 -7.36 8.77
N ASN A 70 17.96 -7.24 9.19
CA ASN A 70 18.33 -7.19 10.61
C ASN A 70 18.33 -5.75 11.11
N PHE A 71 18.11 -5.56 12.41
CA PHE A 71 18.18 -4.26 13.07
C PHE A 71 19.60 -3.67 12.97
N VAL A 72 19.75 -2.35 12.83
CA VAL A 72 18.72 -1.30 12.77
C VAL A 72 18.21 -1.12 11.34
N ILE A 73 16.88 -0.99 11.17
CA ILE A 73 16.24 -0.80 9.86
C ILE A 73 15.62 0.58 9.81
N THR A 74 15.93 1.36 8.79
CA THR A 74 15.15 2.54 8.41
C THR A 74 14.30 2.20 7.19
N ASP A 75 13.01 2.51 7.27
CA ASP A 75 12.07 2.46 6.16
C ASP A 75 11.58 3.88 5.84
N SER A 76 11.95 4.35 4.65
CA SER A 76 11.62 5.66 4.09
C SER A 76 11.02 5.49 2.70
N THR A 77 10.14 4.49 2.58
CA THR A 77 9.55 4.13 1.30
C THR A 77 8.60 5.20 0.84
N ASN A 78 8.73 5.59 -0.43
CA ASN A 78 8.03 6.71 -1.03
C ASN A 78 7.77 6.43 -2.52
N PHE A 79 7.03 7.31 -3.18
CA PHE A 79 6.69 7.13 -4.60
C PHE A 79 7.92 7.07 -5.53
N ASP A 80 9.04 7.67 -5.14
CA ASP A 80 10.29 7.62 -5.93
C ASP A 80 10.99 6.25 -5.88
N ASN A 81 10.82 5.48 -4.79
CA ASN A 81 11.64 4.28 -4.55
C ASN A 81 10.86 2.96 -4.44
N TYR A 82 9.53 2.99 -4.37
CA TYR A 82 8.73 1.80 -4.08
C TYR A 82 8.71 0.76 -5.20
N HIS A 83 8.85 1.17 -6.46
CA HIS A 83 8.82 0.24 -7.60
C HIS A 83 9.99 -0.75 -7.63
N ALA A 84 11.12 -0.39 -7.05
CA ALA A 84 12.34 -1.20 -7.11
C ALA A 84 12.37 -2.35 -6.10
N GLN A 85 11.34 -2.50 -5.26
CA GLN A 85 11.41 -3.36 -4.08
C GLN A 85 10.16 -4.20 -3.87
N GLY A 86 10.37 -5.45 -3.44
CA GLY A 86 9.33 -6.39 -3.05
C GLY A 86 8.81 -7.27 -4.18
N ILE A 87 7.89 -8.16 -3.81
CA ILE A 87 7.29 -9.18 -4.66
C ILE A 87 5.77 -9.03 -4.55
N ALA A 88 5.09 -8.97 -5.69
CA ALA A 88 3.63 -8.99 -5.72
C ALA A 88 3.12 -10.41 -5.44
N ASP A 89 2.18 -10.55 -4.50
CA ASP A 89 1.56 -11.84 -4.17
C ASP A 89 0.13 -11.65 -3.62
N ASP A 90 -0.83 -11.49 -4.53
CA ASP A 90 -2.24 -11.32 -4.18
C ASP A 90 -2.83 -12.52 -3.44
N ILE A 91 -2.28 -13.73 -3.65
CA ILE A 91 -2.73 -14.95 -2.98
C ILE A 91 -2.40 -14.84 -1.49
N PHE A 92 -1.17 -14.44 -1.17
CA PHE A 92 -0.76 -14.21 0.21
C PHE A 92 -1.58 -13.11 0.88
N ILE A 93 -1.76 -11.96 0.20
CA ILE A 93 -2.55 -10.83 0.73
C ILE A 93 -3.99 -11.27 1.07
N LYS A 94 -4.64 -12.05 0.19
CA LYS A 94 -5.96 -12.63 0.43
C LYS A 94 -5.96 -13.66 1.55
N LYS A 95 -4.93 -14.52 1.61
CA LYS A 95 -4.77 -15.58 2.62
C LYS A 95 -4.69 -15.01 4.03
N ILE A 96 -3.91 -13.96 4.25
CA ILE A 96 -3.79 -13.30 5.56
C ILE A 96 -4.99 -12.38 5.86
N LYS A 97 -5.92 -12.23 4.92
CA LYS A 97 -7.08 -11.33 4.98
C LYS A 97 -6.68 -9.89 5.32
N PHE A 98 -5.60 -9.41 4.69
CA PHE A 98 -5.13 -8.04 4.88
C PHE A 98 -6.21 -7.06 4.46
N LYS A 99 -6.48 -6.07 5.32
CA LYS A 99 -7.47 -5.03 5.07
C LYS A 99 -6.83 -3.67 5.20
N THR A 100 -7.07 -2.85 4.21
CA THR A 100 -6.74 -1.43 4.16
C THR A 100 -7.94 -0.61 4.57
N SER A 101 -7.72 0.68 4.85
CA SER A 101 -8.80 1.61 5.21
C SER A 101 -9.77 1.82 4.06
N ASN A 102 -9.29 1.78 2.82
CA ASN A 102 -10.09 1.94 1.62
C ASN A 102 -10.00 0.71 0.72
N ASN A 103 -11.14 0.36 0.11
CA ASN A 103 -11.32 -0.86 -0.69
C ASN A 103 -10.69 -0.76 -2.09
N THR A 104 -10.18 0.41 -2.48
CA THR A 104 -9.47 0.62 -3.74
C THR A 104 -7.96 0.44 -3.63
N ALA A 105 -7.45 -0.03 -2.49
CA ALA A 105 -6.02 -0.27 -2.33
C ALA A 105 -5.50 -1.33 -3.31
N GLU A 106 -4.33 -1.08 -3.87
CA GLU A 106 -3.74 -1.87 -4.96
C GLU A 106 -2.21 -1.91 -4.91
N ASP A 107 -1.61 -2.62 -5.87
CA ASP A 107 -0.15 -2.78 -6.01
C ASP A 107 0.56 -3.27 -4.73
N PHE A 108 -0.05 -4.25 -4.06
CA PHE A 108 0.51 -4.86 -2.85
C PHE A 108 1.84 -5.57 -3.13
N LYS A 109 2.88 -5.18 -2.40
CA LYS A 109 4.23 -5.76 -2.47
C LYS A 109 4.69 -6.21 -1.10
N LEU A 110 5.03 -7.49 -0.99
CA LEU A 110 5.73 -8.04 0.17
C LEU A 110 7.21 -7.71 0.03
N ARG A 111 7.80 -7.03 1.02
CA ARG A 111 9.14 -6.45 0.85
C ARG A 111 10.23 -7.18 1.60
N TYR A 112 10.07 -7.34 2.90
CA TYR A 112 11.05 -8.01 3.74
C TYR A 112 10.43 -8.52 5.03
N LYS A 113 11.19 -9.40 5.71
CA LYS A 113 10.86 -9.87 7.07
C LYS A 113 11.75 -9.19 8.11
N VAL A 114 11.21 -9.03 9.31
CA VAL A 114 11.91 -8.45 10.45
C VAL A 114 12.00 -9.48 11.59
N PRO A 115 13.19 -9.81 12.11
CA PRO A 115 13.37 -10.88 13.09
C PRO A 115 13.11 -10.39 14.53
N PHE A 116 11.89 -9.93 14.83
CA PHE A 116 11.52 -9.53 16.19
C PHE A 116 11.45 -10.71 17.16
N SER A 117 10.89 -11.84 16.71
CA SER A 117 10.69 -13.03 17.54
C SER A 117 10.55 -14.28 16.66
N GLU A 118 10.77 -15.46 17.24
CA GLU A 118 10.45 -16.75 16.63
C GLU A 118 8.98 -17.16 16.88
N ASN A 119 8.27 -16.43 17.75
CA ASN A 119 6.90 -16.75 18.14
C ASN A 119 5.84 -16.30 17.10
N PHE A 120 6.18 -15.30 16.29
CA PHE A 120 5.34 -14.73 15.24
C PHE A 120 6.22 -14.32 14.05
N SER A 121 5.63 -14.19 12.86
CA SER A 121 6.32 -13.60 11.72
C SER A 121 6.05 -12.10 11.68
N ALA A 122 7.04 -11.29 11.30
CA ALA A 122 6.84 -9.87 11.01
C ALA A 122 7.25 -9.59 9.56
N VAL A 123 6.30 -9.09 8.76
CA VAL A 123 6.44 -8.89 7.32
C VAL A 123 6.09 -7.44 7.00
N VAL A 124 6.87 -6.80 6.13
CA VAL A 124 6.58 -5.46 5.64
C VAL A 124 5.89 -5.53 4.28
N ILE A 125 4.73 -4.88 4.20
CA ILE A 125 3.87 -4.80 3.01
C ILE A 125 3.78 -3.34 2.59
N THR A 126 4.03 -3.05 1.32
CA THR A 126 3.78 -1.73 0.73
C THR A 126 2.62 -1.82 -0.24
N TYR A 127 1.75 -0.81 -0.28
CA TYR A 127 0.61 -0.75 -1.19
C TYR A 127 0.21 0.70 -1.43
N ARG A 128 -0.47 0.94 -2.56
CA ARG A 128 -1.11 2.23 -2.84
C ARG A 128 -2.53 2.20 -2.31
N ASP A 129 -2.95 3.29 -1.68
CA ASP A 129 -4.34 3.48 -1.30
C ASP A 129 -4.92 4.67 -2.07
N GLY A 130 -5.61 4.36 -3.17
CA GLY A 130 -6.00 5.38 -4.14
C GLY A 130 -4.82 5.95 -4.94
N GLU A 131 -5.03 7.11 -5.56
CA GLU A 131 -4.08 7.65 -6.53
C GLU A 131 -2.84 8.26 -5.87
N HIS A 132 -3.00 8.89 -4.71
CA HIS A 132 -2.01 9.78 -4.12
C HIS A 132 -1.38 9.29 -2.82
N GLU A 133 -1.83 8.17 -2.26
CA GLU A 133 -1.29 7.67 -0.99
C GLU A 133 -0.53 6.35 -1.17
N LEU A 134 0.65 6.28 -0.55
CA LEU A 134 1.46 5.08 -0.49
C LEU A 134 1.73 4.72 0.96
N TYR A 135 1.30 3.53 1.37
CA TYR A 135 1.50 3.01 2.71
C TYR A 135 2.55 1.92 2.71
N THR A 136 3.36 1.88 3.77
CA THR A 136 4.21 0.73 4.10
C THR A 136 3.93 0.31 5.53
N THR A 137 3.35 -0.88 5.68
CA THR A 137 2.83 -1.40 6.94
C THR A 137 3.64 -2.61 7.37
N LEU A 138 4.12 -2.59 8.62
CA LEU A 138 4.66 -3.75 9.30
C LEU A 138 3.49 -4.55 9.87
N VAL A 139 3.38 -5.81 9.47
CA VAL A 139 2.31 -6.72 9.88
C VAL A 139 2.91 -7.88 10.65
N THR A 140 2.36 -8.17 11.84
CA THR A 140 2.71 -9.36 12.60
C THR A 140 1.67 -10.46 12.38
N LEU A 141 2.14 -11.69 12.18
CA LEU A 141 1.33 -12.85 11.85
C LEU A 141 1.59 -13.97 12.85
N ASP A 142 0.53 -14.65 13.26
CA ASP A 142 0.64 -15.87 14.05
C ASP A 142 1.20 -17.04 13.21
N LYS A 143 1.40 -18.19 13.85
CA LYS A 143 1.92 -19.40 13.19
C LYS A 143 1.00 -19.96 12.10
N ASN A 144 -0.27 -19.55 12.08
CA ASN A 144 -1.26 -19.93 11.06
C ASN A 144 -1.34 -18.90 9.93
N GLY A 145 -0.56 -17.82 9.98
CA GLY A 145 -0.60 -16.72 9.02
C GLY A 145 -1.76 -15.75 9.24
N SER A 146 -2.42 -15.75 10.40
CA SER A 146 -3.44 -14.77 10.74
C SER A 146 -2.80 -13.50 11.31
N ILE A 147 -3.30 -12.34 10.91
CA ILE A 147 -2.82 -11.04 11.42
C ILE A 147 -3.05 -10.94 12.92
N ILE A 148 -1.99 -10.67 13.67
CA ILE A 148 -2.00 -10.34 15.09
C ILE A 148 -2.21 -8.83 15.25
N ASP A 149 -1.40 -8.04 14.54
CA ASP A 149 -1.39 -6.58 14.60
C ASP A 149 -0.74 -5.96 13.35
N GLN A 150 -0.94 -4.66 13.17
CA GLN A 150 -0.39 -3.91 12.03
C GLN A 150 0.00 -2.48 12.44
N LEU A 151 1.08 -1.97 11.86
CA LEU A 151 1.60 -0.64 12.13
C LEU A 151 2.18 0.00 10.85
N ASP A 152 1.68 1.17 10.47
CA ASP A 152 2.23 1.93 9.35
C ASP A 152 3.59 2.51 9.73
N ILE A 153 4.65 2.02 9.08
CA ILE A 153 6.04 2.38 9.38
C ILE A 153 6.61 3.37 8.38
N ALA A 154 6.07 3.46 7.15
CA ALA A 154 6.36 4.55 6.23
C ALA A 154 5.10 4.93 5.46
N TYR A 155 5.07 6.17 5.00
CA TYR A 155 3.94 6.74 4.27
C TYR A 155 4.45 7.88 3.39
N ASP A 156 3.82 8.05 2.23
CA ASP A 156 4.09 9.15 1.33
C ASP A 156 2.78 9.57 0.63
N GLU A 157 2.61 10.87 0.45
CA GLU A 157 1.44 11.46 -0.20
C GLU A 157 1.87 12.45 -1.27
N ILE A 158 1.34 12.31 -2.49
CA ILE A 158 1.84 13.03 -3.67
C ILE A 158 0.86 14.05 -4.27
N ALA A 159 -0.34 14.24 -3.71
CA ALA A 159 -1.25 15.25 -4.23
C ALA A 159 -0.65 16.65 -4.00
N GLU A 160 -0.15 16.90 -2.79
CA GLU A 160 0.50 18.16 -2.40
C GLU A 160 1.86 17.96 -1.70
N SER A 161 2.37 16.73 -1.64
CA SER A 161 3.59 16.40 -0.85
C SER A 161 3.46 16.83 0.62
N ALA A 162 2.23 16.79 1.16
CA ALA A 162 1.91 17.41 2.44
C ALA A 162 2.36 16.55 3.60
N PHE A 163 2.34 15.23 3.45
CA PHE A 163 2.54 14.30 4.55
C PHE A 163 3.49 13.16 4.17
N SER A 164 4.37 12.79 5.12
CA SER A 164 5.20 11.58 4.98
C SER A 164 5.45 10.93 6.34
N LYS A 165 5.79 9.64 6.35
CA LYS A 165 6.28 8.94 7.55
C LYS A 165 7.58 8.21 7.26
N ILE A 166 8.50 8.26 8.22
CA ILE A 166 9.74 7.49 8.21
C ILE A 166 9.82 6.66 9.48
N GLY A 167 10.01 5.36 9.31
CA GLY A 167 10.08 4.39 10.39
C GLY A 167 11.50 3.94 10.64
N LYS A 168 11.85 3.79 11.92
CA LYS A 168 13.10 3.16 12.34
C LYS A 168 12.77 2.02 13.30
N LEU A 169 13.13 0.81 12.89
CA LEU A 169 12.92 -0.42 13.65
C LEU A 169 14.24 -0.81 14.30
N GLU A 170 14.22 -0.93 15.61
CA GLU A 170 15.27 -1.45 16.47
C GLU A 170 14.75 -2.70 17.19
N LYS A 171 15.63 -3.45 17.86
CA LYS A 171 15.26 -4.74 18.45
C LYS A 171 14.12 -4.64 19.47
N ASP A 172 14.11 -3.56 20.23
CA ASP A 172 13.23 -3.30 21.37
C ASP A 172 12.23 -2.17 21.13
N ARG A 173 12.37 -1.41 20.04
CA ARG A 173 11.51 -0.26 19.75
C ARG A 173 11.33 0.00 18.27
N ILE A 174 10.21 0.64 17.94
CA ILE A 174 9.94 1.22 16.62
C ILE A 174 9.65 2.70 16.84
N SER A 175 10.40 3.58 16.19
CA SER A 175 10.13 5.03 16.19
C SER A 175 9.63 5.46 14.82
N ILE A 176 8.53 6.20 14.77
CA ILE A 176 7.93 6.73 13.54
C ILE A 176 7.93 8.25 13.63
N GLN A 177 8.56 8.90 12.65
CA GLN A 177 8.45 10.34 12.45
C GLN A 177 7.38 10.61 11.41
N SER A 178 6.31 11.31 11.80
CA SER A 178 5.24 11.74 10.91
C SER A 178 5.43 13.22 10.59
N TRP A 179 5.78 13.53 9.35
CA TRP A 179 6.07 14.88 8.88
C TRP A 179 4.85 15.54 8.25
N ASN A 180 4.70 16.83 8.49
CA ASN A 180 3.71 17.71 7.89
C ASN A 180 4.41 18.92 7.25
N TYR A 181 4.26 19.06 5.94
CA TYR A 181 4.86 20.09 5.10
C TYR A 181 3.88 21.21 4.70
N MET A 182 2.66 21.23 5.24
CA MET A 182 1.64 22.24 4.94
C MET A 182 1.93 23.63 5.53
N SER A 183 2.92 23.72 6.41
CA SER A 183 3.36 24.97 7.05
C SER A 183 4.65 25.48 6.41
N GLU A 184 4.92 26.78 6.51
CA GLU A 184 6.17 27.38 6.00
C GLU A 184 7.43 26.67 6.54
N VAL A 185 7.37 26.24 7.81
CA VAL A 185 8.38 25.39 8.42
C VAL A 185 7.75 24.01 8.66
N PRO A 186 8.29 22.94 8.06
CA PRO A 186 7.80 21.60 8.28
C PRO A 186 7.85 21.21 9.75
N THR A 187 6.80 20.54 10.22
CA THR A 187 6.72 20.00 11.58
C THR A 187 6.69 18.48 11.53
N HIS A 188 7.04 17.84 12.64
CA HIS A 188 6.84 16.41 12.77
C HIS A 188 6.46 16.02 14.19
N GLU A 189 5.79 14.88 14.29
CA GLU A 189 5.52 14.19 15.54
C GLU A 189 6.30 12.87 15.56
N GLU A 190 6.74 12.47 16.74
CA GLU A 190 7.42 11.20 16.96
C GLU A 190 6.54 10.28 17.81
N SER A 191 6.20 9.12 17.25
CA SER A 191 5.55 8.04 17.98
C SER A 191 6.52 6.90 18.22
N ILE A 192 6.55 6.36 19.43
CA ILE A 192 7.43 5.26 19.82
C ILE A 192 6.60 4.06 20.26
N PHE A 193 6.90 2.89 19.70
CA PHE A 193 6.24 1.63 20.01
C PHE A 193 7.24 0.61 20.51
N THR A 194 6.77 -0.31 21.36
CA THR A 194 7.45 -1.59 21.62
C THR A 194 6.68 -2.71 20.95
N VAL A 195 7.40 -3.75 20.52
CA VAL A 195 6.78 -5.00 20.05
C VAL A 195 6.71 -5.96 21.23
N LEU A 196 5.51 -6.43 21.56
CA LEU A 196 5.31 -7.40 22.64
C LEU A 196 5.63 -8.82 22.15
N GLU A 197 5.94 -9.73 23.07
CA GLU A 197 6.15 -11.17 22.76
C GLU A 197 4.92 -11.81 22.08
N THR A 198 3.74 -11.21 22.24
CA THR A 198 2.50 -11.63 21.57
C THR A 198 2.45 -11.23 20.10
N GLY A 199 3.39 -10.41 19.61
CA GLY A 199 3.36 -9.81 18.27
C GLY A 199 2.58 -8.50 18.19
N ARG A 200 1.95 -8.04 19.28
CA ARG A 200 1.23 -6.76 19.30
C ARG A 200 2.15 -5.56 19.43
N PHE A 201 1.77 -4.44 18.82
CA PHE A 201 2.43 -3.16 18.98
C PHE A 201 1.81 -2.40 20.16
N LYS A 202 2.65 -1.84 21.03
CA LYS A 202 2.20 -1.00 22.13
C LYS A 202 2.84 0.38 22.03
N LEU A 203 2.02 1.41 21.85
CA LEU A 203 2.44 2.81 21.91
C LEU A 203 2.98 3.15 23.30
N LEU A 204 4.13 3.82 23.33
CA LEU A 204 4.80 4.30 24.53
C LEU A 204 4.74 5.83 24.64
N LYS A 205 4.83 6.52 23.50
CA LYS A 205 4.81 7.97 23.36
C LYS A 205 4.22 8.31 22.00
#